data_AF-A0A538SPM2-F1
#
_entry.id   AF-A0A538SPM2-F1
#
_cell.length_a   1.000
_cell.length_b   1.000
_cell.length_c   1.000
_cell.angle_alpha   90.00
_cell.angle_beta   90.00
_cell.angle_gamma   90.00
#
_symmetry.space_group_name_H-M   'P 1'
#
loop_
_entity.id
_entity.type
_entity.pdbx_description
1 polymer ?
#
loop_
_entity_poly.entity_id
_entity_poly.type
_entity_poly.pdbx_seq_one_letter_code
_entity_poly.pdbx_strand_id
1 'polypeptide(L)'
;MRRCQASRTAAALLVAAATLTAAGQAIAEPKSRSVSYYYDGVYQTARPVARSLDPALLVRKISGKRREAANVDENDQVRLPSTWWQPRLGFRPVTVEQMLKGPGGHGGPAPGRWKVVKAKTQGVSPGFQIKDSEGTRFAIKFDPPGFPEMATGADVVTSYLYWAAGYNVPENVIVSFRRDDLEIGPGATYEDPVHGKQPITPEFLDRLLARVSRRPDSSFRAVASRFLPGKPLGEWKYSGRRRDDPEDLIPHELRRELRGLWTINSWVHHDDCSARNTLDMWVTEGGRSFVRHHLIDFSGCLGAASIDKHSYRSGTETLLDYGVAARSLVTLGLRPSRWESVVDPDLPSVGFIESKAFDPVGWRPFLPNPAFDERTRGDIRWGARIVAAFTDEHIRAAVMQGRYSDPRAVDYLVKTLVERRDKIAGRWLSAPGPSAKAIR
;
A
#
# COMPACT_ATOMS: atom_id res chain seq x y z
N MET A 1 28.62 -82.09 23.39
CA MET A 1 27.30 -81.49 23.72
C MET A 1 27.07 -80.28 22.82
N ARG A 2 25.88 -80.20 22.22
CA ARG A 2 25.47 -79.23 21.19
C ARG A 2 25.24 -77.82 21.75
N ARG A 3 25.60 -76.78 20.98
CA ARG A 3 24.81 -75.57 20.59
C ARG A 3 25.79 -74.48 20.09
N CYS A 4 25.72 -74.08 18.80
CA CYS A 4 24.99 -72.89 18.29
C CYS A 4 25.54 -71.58 18.87
N GLN A 5 25.90 -70.52 18.15
CA GLN A 5 25.43 -69.94 16.88
C GLN A 5 26.45 -68.84 16.47
N ALA A 6 26.88 -68.79 15.22
CA ALA A 6 26.37 -67.92 14.14
C ALA A 6 27.16 -66.60 13.95
N SER A 7 27.84 -66.61 12.81
CA SER A 7 28.50 -65.53 12.08
C SER A 7 27.64 -64.26 11.96
N ARG A 8 28.28 -63.10 12.13
CA ARG A 8 27.81 -61.80 11.61
C ARG A 8 28.88 -61.21 10.71
N THR A 9 28.63 -61.33 9.41
CA THR A 9 29.35 -60.66 8.32
C THR A 9 29.05 -59.16 8.36
N ALA A 10 30.10 -58.34 8.37
CA ALA A 10 30.00 -56.89 8.25
C ALA A 10 29.79 -56.50 6.77
N ALA A 11 28.69 -55.84 6.46
CA ALA A 11 28.45 -55.18 5.18
C ALA A 11 28.62 -53.67 5.38
N ALA A 12 29.66 -53.11 4.77
CA ALA A 12 29.90 -51.67 4.74
C ALA A 12 28.90 -51.01 3.77
N LEU A 13 28.04 -50.13 4.31
CA LEU A 13 27.18 -49.24 3.53
C LEU A 13 27.98 -47.99 3.16
N LEU A 14 28.37 -47.90 1.89
CA LEU A 14 28.82 -46.67 1.24
C LEU A 14 27.63 -45.71 1.11
N VAL A 15 27.58 -44.70 1.98
CA VAL A 15 26.66 -43.57 1.83
C VAL A 15 27.27 -42.60 0.83
N ALA A 16 26.84 -42.66 -0.42
CA ALA A 16 27.09 -41.59 -1.39
C ALA A 16 26.25 -40.37 -0.99
N ALA A 17 26.89 -39.36 -0.42
CA ALA A 17 26.27 -38.05 -0.20
C ALA A 17 26.05 -37.39 -1.57
N ALA A 18 24.84 -37.54 -2.12
CA ALA A 18 24.41 -36.77 -3.26
C ALA A 18 24.19 -35.32 -2.80
N THR A 19 25.15 -34.44 -3.06
CA THR A 19 24.96 -33.00 -3.05
C THR A 19 23.98 -32.65 -4.16
N LEU A 20 22.69 -32.57 -3.83
CA LEU A 20 21.70 -31.89 -4.65
C LEU A 20 22.01 -30.39 -4.65
N THR A 21 22.96 -29.97 -5.47
CA THR A 21 22.93 -28.60 -6.01
C THR A 21 21.71 -28.55 -6.94
N ALA A 22 20.55 -28.24 -6.37
CA ALA A 22 19.42 -27.77 -7.15
C ALA A 22 19.83 -26.42 -7.75
N ALA A 23 20.49 -26.46 -8.91
CA ALA A 23 20.56 -25.33 -9.80
C ALA A 23 19.10 -25.04 -10.21
N GLY A 24 18.44 -24.17 -9.44
CA GLY A 24 17.08 -23.73 -9.73
C GLY A 24 17.04 -23.26 -11.18
N GLN A 25 16.10 -23.79 -11.95
CA GLN A 25 15.84 -23.32 -13.32
C GLN A 25 15.77 -21.79 -13.30
N ALA A 26 16.61 -21.14 -14.09
CA ALA A 26 16.59 -19.69 -14.21
C ALA A 26 15.19 -19.27 -14.69
N ILE A 27 14.41 -18.67 -13.79
CA ILE A 27 13.08 -18.16 -14.13
C ILE A 27 13.27 -17.00 -15.10
N ALA A 28 12.60 -17.07 -16.24
CA ALA A 28 12.64 -16.01 -17.23
C ALA A 28 12.04 -14.72 -16.65
N GLU A 29 12.69 -13.58 -16.90
CA GLU A 29 12.19 -12.29 -16.49
C GLU A 29 10.79 -12.03 -17.10
N PRO A 30 9.78 -11.73 -16.29
CA PRO A 30 8.45 -11.39 -16.79
C PRO A 30 8.47 -10.05 -17.57
N LYS A 31 7.50 -9.85 -18.47
CA LYS A 31 7.44 -8.65 -19.32
C LYS A 31 6.96 -7.43 -18.55
N SER A 32 7.57 -6.26 -18.74
CA SER A 32 6.98 -5.01 -18.23
C SER A 32 5.57 -4.81 -18.81
N ARG A 33 4.63 -4.40 -17.97
CA ARG A 33 3.24 -4.09 -18.33
C ARG A 33 2.88 -2.67 -17.91
N SER A 34 1.80 -2.15 -18.47
CA SER A 34 1.15 -0.95 -17.96
C SER A 34 -0.35 -1.20 -17.89
N VAL A 35 -0.95 -0.89 -16.74
CA VAL A 35 -2.40 -0.95 -16.56
C VAL A 35 -2.99 0.41 -16.94
N SER A 36 -3.81 0.45 -18.00
CA SER A 36 -4.50 1.67 -18.38
C SER A 36 -5.44 2.13 -17.25
N TYR A 37 -5.20 3.34 -16.76
CA TYR A 37 -5.98 3.96 -15.68
C TYR A 37 -7.46 4.08 -16.04
N TYR A 38 -7.77 4.55 -17.25
CA TYR A 38 -9.14 4.71 -17.70
C TYR A 38 -9.85 3.38 -17.85
N TYR A 39 -9.17 2.37 -18.39
CA TYR A 39 -9.75 1.04 -18.53
C TYR A 39 -10.01 0.41 -17.15
N ASP A 40 -9.05 0.48 -16.22
CA ASP A 40 -9.23 -0.04 -14.86
C ASP A 40 -10.38 0.69 -14.16
N GLY A 41 -10.43 2.02 -14.23
CA GLY A 41 -11.52 2.82 -13.67
C GLY A 41 -12.91 2.43 -14.19
N VAL A 42 -13.07 2.29 -15.52
CA VAL A 42 -14.33 1.84 -16.13
C VAL A 42 -14.67 0.41 -15.72
N TYR A 43 -13.70 -0.49 -15.77
CA TYR A 43 -13.89 -1.90 -15.42
C TYR A 43 -14.33 -2.05 -13.95
N GLN A 44 -13.64 -1.38 -13.02
CA GLN A 44 -14.02 -1.43 -11.60
C GLN A 44 -15.37 -0.78 -11.34
N THR A 45 -15.72 0.30 -12.04
CA THR A 45 -17.01 0.96 -11.90
C THR A 45 -18.17 0.08 -12.37
N ALA A 46 -18.00 -0.66 -13.47
CA ALA A 46 -19.03 -1.58 -13.98
C ALA A 46 -19.10 -2.91 -13.20
N ARG A 47 -18.03 -3.27 -12.49
CA ARG A 47 -17.89 -4.56 -11.80
C ARG A 47 -19.02 -4.90 -10.82
N PRO A 48 -19.54 -3.98 -9.98
CA PRO A 48 -20.67 -4.30 -9.08
C PRO A 48 -21.90 -4.83 -9.83
N VAL A 49 -22.23 -4.26 -10.99
CA VAL A 49 -23.33 -4.71 -11.84
C VAL A 49 -23.05 -6.10 -12.37
N ALA A 50 -21.88 -6.33 -12.96
CA ALA A 50 -21.50 -7.65 -13.47
C ALA A 50 -21.55 -8.73 -12.37
N ARG A 51 -21.06 -8.42 -11.16
CA ARG A 51 -21.11 -9.32 -10.00
C ARG A 51 -22.53 -9.55 -9.47
N SER A 52 -23.43 -8.56 -9.58
CA SER A 52 -24.83 -8.73 -9.17
C SER A 52 -25.58 -9.74 -10.04
N LEU A 53 -25.10 -9.97 -11.27
CA LEU A 53 -25.66 -10.90 -12.24
C LEU A 53 -24.91 -12.25 -12.29
N ASP A 54 -23.90 -12.47 -11.44
CA ASP A 54 -23.13 -13.72 -11.39
C ASP A 54 -23.91 -14.79 -10.57
N PRO A 55 -24.48 -15.83 -11.22
CA PRO A 55 -25.30 -16.82 -10.53
C PRO A 55 -24.49 -17.64 -9.52
N ALA A 56 -23.22 -17.94 -9.80
CA ALA A 56 -22.38 -18.69 -8.89
C ALA A 56 -22.06 -17.88 -7.63
N LEU A 57 -21.82 -16.57 -7.79
CA LEU A 57 -21.65 -15.66 -6.65
C LEU A 57 -22.93 -15.54 -5.82
N LEU A 58 -24.09 -15.42 -6.47
CA LEU A 58 -25.39 -15.34 -5.79
C LEU A 58 -25.67 -16.60 -4.97
N VAL A 59 -25.48 -17.79 -5.55
CA VAL A 59 -25.63 -19.08 -4.84
C VAL A 59 -24.70 -19.16 -3.62
N ARG A 60 -23.44 -18.74 -3.75
CA ARG A 60 -22.49 -18.71 -2.63
C ARG A 60 -22.89 -17.72 -1.54
N LYS A 61 -23.42 -16.55 -1.91
CA LYS A 61 -23.93 -15.56 -0.94
C LYS A 61 -25.13 -16.09 -0.17
N ILE A 62 -26.11 -16.69 -0.86
CA ILE A 62 -27.34 -17.22 -0.25
C ILE A 62 -27.04 -18.43 0.64
N SER A 63 -26.16 -19.33 0.20
CA SER A 63 -25.76 -20.51 0.99
C SER A 63 -24.80 -20.21 2.14
N GLY A 64 -24.30 -18.98 2.27
CA GLY A 64 -23.27 -18.61 3.24
C GLY A 64 -21.87 -19.17 2.94
N LYS A 65 -21.70 -19.93 1.85
CA LYS A 65 -20.44 -20.58 1.46
C LYS A 65 -19.61 -19.67 0.54
N ARG A 66 -19.10 -18.56 1.07
CA ARG A 66 -18.17 -17.69 0.34
C ARG A 66 -16.85 -18.41 0.05
N ARG A 67 -16.11 -17.95 -0.96
CA ARG A 67 -14.77 -18.46 -1.26
C ARG A 67 -13.78 -17.93 -0.23
N GLU A 68 -13.18 -18.82 0.54
CA GLU A 68 -12.08 -18.44 1.42
C GLU A 68 -10.81 -18.11 0.62
N ALA A 69 -9.87 -17.42 1.28
CA ALA A 69 -8.55 -17.15 0.72
C ALA A 69 -7.81 -18.47 0.46
N ALA A 70 -7.07 -18.54 -0.65
CA ALA A 70 -6.45 -19.78 -1.11
C ALA A 70 -5.09 -20.06 -0.45
N ASN A 71 -4.51 -19.08 0.25
CA ASN A 71 -3.17 -19.15 0.83
C ASN A 71 -3.14 -19.16 2.37
N VAL A 72 -4.20 -19.68 3.00
CA VAL A 72 -4.29 -19.74 4.46
C VAL A 72 -4.02 -21.13 5.05
N ASP A 73 -3.35 -21.20 6.19
CA ASP A 73 -3.11 -22.40 6.99
C ASP A 73 -4.35 -22.81 7.81
N GLU A 74 -4.23 -23.89 8.58
CA GLU A 74 -5.28 -24.38 9.49
C GLU A 74 -5.66 -23.39 10.60
N ASN A 75 -4.80 -22.40 10.89
CA ASN A 75 -5.02 -21.36 11.88
C ASN A 75 -5.58 -20.08 11.26
N ASP A 76 -5.97 -20.10 9.98
CA ASP A 76 -6.44 -18.94 9.23
C ASP A 76 -5.38 -17.81 9.14
N GLN A 77 -4.10 -18.18 9.01
CA GLN A 77 -2.96 -17.30 8.72
C GLN A 77 -2.44 -17.49 7.31
N VAL A 78 -1.74 -16.49 6.76
CA VAL A 78 -0.99 -16.66 5.50
C VAL A 78 0.06 -17.77 5.71
N ARG A 79 0.01 -18.85 4.92
CA ARG A 79 0.81 -20.08 5.12
C ARG A 79 2.32 -19.83 5.22
N LEU A 80 2.85 -18.96 4.37
CA LEU A 80 4.28 -18.66 4.31
C LEU A 80 4.50 -17.18 4.00
N PRO A 81 5.56 -16.54 4.53
CA PRO A 81 6.02 -15.26 4.02
C PRO A 81 6.19 -15.33 2.50
N SER A 82 5.79 -14.27 1.80
CA SER A 82 5.76 -14.27 0.34
C SER A 82 6.35 -12.99 -0.24
N THR A 83 6.47 -12.96 -1.56
CA THR A 83 6.87 -11.77 -2.31
C THR A 83 5.86 -10.62 -2.22
N TRP A 84 4.67 -10.88 -1.68
CA TRP A 84 3.59 -9.91 -1.46
C TRP A 84 3.61 -9.28 -0.07
N TRP A 85 3.99 -10.06 0.93
CA TRP A 85 3.81 -9.71 2.34
C TRP A 85 4.71 -10.55 3.24
N GLN A 86 5.21 -9.93 4.31
CA GLN A 86 6.09 -10.53 5.31
C GLN A 86 5.48 -10.36 6.71
N PRO A 87 5.49 -11.38 7.57
CA PRO A 87 4.93 -11.28 8.92
C PRO A 87 5.69 -10.27 9.77
N ARG A 88 4.95 -9.29 10.29
CA ARG A 88 5.43 -8.20 11.16
C ARG A 88 4.43 -7.99 12.30
N LEU A 89 3.88 -6.79 12.51
CA LEU A 89 2.91 -6.56 13.58
C LEU A 89 1.69 -7.48 13.43
N GLY A 90 1.19 -7.98 14.56
CA GLY A 90 0.13 -8.98 14.63
C GLY A 90 0.62 -10.43 14.55
N PHE A 91 1.89 -10.66 14.21
CA PHE A 91 2.49 -12.00 14.05
C PHE A 91 3.79 -12.18 14.83
N ARG A 92 4.57 -11.12 14.97
CA ARG A 92 5.78 -11.09 15.78
C ARG A 92 5.96 -9.71 16.42
N PRO A 93 6.73 -9.61 17.52
CA PRO A 93 7.15 -8.32 18.04
C PRO A 93 7.88 -7.51 16.96
N VAL A 94 7.51 -6.23 16.85
CA VAL A 94 8.21 -5.22 16.05
C VAL A 94 8.38 -4.02 16.98
N THR A 95 9.59 -3.49 17.08
CA THR A 95 9.83 -2.26 17.84
C THR A 95 9.60 -1.02 16.96
N VAL A 96 9.40 0.13 17.60
CA VAL A 96 9.34 1.42 16.90
C VAL A 96 10.60 1.65 16.05
N GLU A 97 11.78 1.35 16.60
CA GLU A 97 13.05 1.49 15.86
C GLU A 97 13.08 0.61 14.60
N GLN A 98 12.60 -0.64 14.70
CA GLN A 98 12.50 -1.52 13.54
C GLN A 98 11.53 -0.99 12.50
N MET A 99 10.38 -0.43 12.91
CA MET A 99 9.44 0.23 12.01
C MET A 99 10.09 1.40 11.27
N LEU A 100 10.82 2.27 11.98
CA LEU A 100 11.43 3.46 11.39
C LEU A 100 12.62 3.16 10.46
N LYS A 101 13.34 2.06 10.70
CA LYS A 101 14.40 1.59 9.79
C LYS A 101 13.85 0.76 8.62
N GLY A 102 12.65 0.21 8.78
CA GLY A 102 12.08 -0.82 7.93
C GLY A 102 12.00 -0.50 6.43
N PRO A 103 11.41 0.63 6.02
CA PRO A 103 11.33 1.01 4.61
C PRO A 103 12.70 1.24 3.92
N GLY A 104 13.77 1.47 4.68
CA GLY A 104 15.13 1.69 4.15
C GLY A 104 16.09 2.25 5.20
N GLY A 105 15.64 3.21 6.02
CA GLY A 105 16.42 3.73 7.15
C GLY A 105 17.65 4.56 6.77
N HIS A 106 17.74 4.99 5.51
CA HIS A 106 18.86 5.76 4.96
C HIS A 106 18.71 7.28 5.17
N GLY A 107 17.50 7.75 5.51
CA GLY A 107 17.28 9.14 5.91
C GLY A 107 17.16 10.13 4.75
N GLY A 108 17.11 9.64 3.51
CA GLY A 108 16.87 10.44 2.31
C GLY A 108 18.07 10.56 1.36
N PRO A 109 18.03 11.54 0.44
CA PRO A 109 19.13 11.83 -0.48
C PRO A 109 20.41 12.23 0.26
N ALA A 110 21.56 11.79 -0.25
CA ALA A 110 22.86 12.17 0.29
C ALA A 110 23.08 13.71 0.25
N PRO A 111 23.89 14.27 1.18
CA PRO A 111 24.21 15.69 1.18
C PRO A 111 24.86 16.17 -0.13
N GLY A 112 24.67 17.44 -0.43
CA GLY A 112 25.14 18.08 -1.66
C GLY A 112 24.00 18.41 -2.62
N ARG A 113 24.36 18.86 -3.81
CA ARG A 113 23.39 19.25 -4.83
C ARG A 113 22.78 18.03 -5.52
N TRP A 114 21.49 18.13 -5.83
CA TRP A 114 20.74 17.05 -6.46
C TRP A 114 20.55 17.32 -7.94
N LYS A 115 20.85 16.31 -8.77
CA LYS A 115 20.70 16.40 -10.22
C LYS A 115 19.28 16.00 -10.60
N VAL A 116 18.48 16.94 -11.09
CA VAL A 116 17.16 16.68 -11.68
C VAL A 116 17.36 15.93 -12.99
N VAL A 117 16.85 14.71 -13.08
CA VAL A 117 17.06 13.82 -14.26
C VAL A 117 15.80 13.63 -15.11
N LYS A 118 14.61 13.82 -14.54
CA LYS A 118 13.34 13.72 -15.25
C LYS A 118 12.28 14.53 -14.53
N ALA A 119 11.43 15.29 -15.22
CA ALA A 119 10.28 15.94 -14.60
C ALA A 119 8.98 15.22 -14.96
N LYS A 120 8.05 15.22 -14.02
CA LYS A 120 6.72 14.63 -14.18
C LYS A 120 5.75 15.74 -14.55
N THR A 121 5.31 15.71 -15.80
CA THR A 121 4.27 16.59 -16.36
C THR A 121 2.92 15.90 -16.49
N GLN A 122 2.90 14.56 -16.42
CA GLN A 122 1.68 13.75 -16.47
C GLN A 122 1.30 13.22 -15.08
N GLY A 123 0.02 13.34 -14.73
CA GLY A 123 -0.52 13.01 -13.40
C GLY A 123 -1.10 14.23 -12.70
N VAL A 124 -1.58 14.02 -11.47
CA VAL A 124 -2.32 15.05 -10.73
C VAL A 124 -1.39 15.98 -9.96
N SER A 125 -0.36 15.43 -9.28
CA SER A 125 0.60 16.20 -8.48
C SER A 125 1.92 16.50 -9.23
N PRO A 126 2.46 17.73 -9.11
CA PRO A 126 3.76 18.09 -9.67
C PRO A 126 4.89 17.31 -8.97
N GLY A 127 5.97 17.05 -9.72
CA GLY A 127 7.14 16.37 -9.18
C GLY A 127 8.25 16.18 -10.21
N PHE A 128 9.40 15.73 -9.75
CA PHE A 128 10.52 15.37 -10.60
C PHE A 128 11.34 14.26 -9.96
N GLN A 129 12.25 13.68 -10.72
CA GLN A 129 13.20 12.68 -10.26
C GLN A 129 14.56 13.32 -10.14
N ILE A 130 15.26 12.99 -9.06
CA ILE A 130 16.64 13.41 -8.83
C ILE A 130 17.58 12.20 -8.79
N LYS A 131 18.86 12.51 -8.95
CA LYS A 131 19.99 11.68 -8.57
C LYS A 131 20.83 12.48 -7.56
N ASP A 132 21.10 11.91 -6.39
CA ASP A 132 21.94 12.56 -5.38
C ASP A 132 23.45 12.42 -5.69
N SER A 133 24.30 12.87 -4.77
CA SER A 133 25.76 12.84 -4.89
C SER A 133 26.34 11.42 -4.91
N GLU A 134 25.68 10.44 -4.27
CA GLU A 134 26.05 9.02 -4.29
C GLU A 134 25.47 8.27 -5.50
N GLY A 135 24.61 8.93 -6.25
CA GLY A 135 23.99 8.39 -7.44
C GLY A 135 22.69 7.62 -7.21
N THR A 136 22.12 7.71 -6.01
CA THR A 136 20.81 7.17 -5.67
C THR A 136 19.71 8.00 -6.32
N ARG A 137 18.69 7.33 -6.85
CA ARG A 137 17.54 7.98 -7.48
C ARG A 137 16.37 8.13 -6.53
N PHE A 138 15.73 9.30 -6.56
CA PHE A 138 14.52 9.58 -5.80
C PHE A 138 13.46 10.24 -6.68
N ALA A 139 12.19 9.96 -6.39
CA ALA A 139 11.08 10.75 -6.87
C ALA A 139 10.74 11.82 -5.82
N ILE A 140 10.75 13.08 -6.23
CA ILE A 140 10.39 14.25 -5.44
C ILE A 140 8.94 14.58 -5.72
N LYS A 141 8.11 14.55 -4.66
CA LYS A 141 6.68 14.87 -4.70
C LYS A 141 6.38 16.01 -3.75
N PHE A 142 5.50 16.91 -4.15
CA PHE A 142 5.18 18.13 -3.39
C PHE A 142 3.74 18.13 -2.89
N ASP A 143 3.50 18.99 -1.91
CA ASP A 143 2.14 19.39 -1.52
C ASP A 143 1.57 20.43 -2.48
N PRO A 144 0.24 20.42 -2.71
CA PRO A 144 -0.45 21.50 -3.39
C PRO A 144 -0.38 22.80 -2.55
N PRO A 145 -0.40 24.00 -3.17
CA PRO A 145 -0.29 25.26 -2.44
C PRO A 145 -1.31 25.47 -1.32
N GLY A 146 -2.55 24.97 -1.48
CA GLY A 146 -3.63 25.13 -0.49
C GLY A 146 -3.57 24.19 0.72
N PHE A 147 -2.76 23.13 0.66
CA PHE A 147 -2.69 22.10 1.71
C PHE A 147 -1.23 21.75 2.03
N PRO A 148 -0.46 22.70 2.60
CA PRO A 148 0.93 22.44 2.97
C PRO A 148 1.01 21.26 3.94
N GLU A 149 2.00 20.39 3.74
CA GLU A 149 2.31 19.22 4.58
C GLU A 149 1.32 18.05 4.54
N MET A 150 0.19 18.19 3.85
CA MET A 150 -0.88 17.19 3.80
C MET A 150 -0.48 15.91 3.05
N ALA A 151 -0.24 16.01 1.75
CA ALA A 151 0.04 14.86 0.92
C ALA A 151 1.42 14.26 1.24
N THR A 152 2.40 15.12 1.52
CA THR A 152 3.75 14.68 1.89
C THR A 152 3.77 14.01 3.26
N GLY A 153 3.05 14.55 4.25
CA GLY A 153 2.91 13.94 5.56
C GLY A 153 2.17 12.60 5.47
N ALA A 154 1.04 12.55 4.78
CA ALA A 154 0.29 11.31 4.57
C ALA A 154 1.14 10.23 3.90
N ASP A 155 1.94 10.59 2.90
CA ASP A 155 2.74 9.64 2.14
C ASP A 155 3.82 8.97 3.02
N VAL A 156 4.53 9.77 3.82
CA VAL A 156 5.58 9.28 4.73
C VAL A 156 5.01 8.46 5.89
N VAL A 157 3.99 8.98 6.59
CA VAL A 157 3.37 8.29 7.73
C VAL A 157 2.86 6.92 7.28
N THR A 158 2.15 6.87 6.16
CA THR A 158 1.54 5.65 5.66
C THR A 158 2.56 4.62 5.18
N SER A 159 3.71 5.06 4.65
CA SER A 159 4.81 4.14 4.30
C SER A 159 5.27 3.33 5.52
N TYR A 160 5.50 3.98 6.67
CA TYR A 160 5.88 3.29 7.90
C TYR A 160 4.77 2.35 8.42
N LEU A 161 3.52 2.78 8.36
CA LEU A 161 2.38 1.95 8.80
C LEU A 161 2.21 0.71 7.90
N TYR A 162 2.30 0.85 6.58
CA TYR A 162 2.23 -0.30 5.68
C TYR A 162 3.43 -1.23 5.82
N TRP A 163 4.62 -0.69 6.03
CA TRP A 163 5.77 -1.52 6.35
C TRP A 163 5.51 -2.29 7.63
N ALA A 164 5.11 -1.66 8.73
CA ALA A 164 4.85 -2.37 9.98
C ALA A 164 3.73 -3.42 9.86
N ALA A 165 2.74 -3.16 8.99
CA ALA A 165 1.66 -4.08 8.65
C ALA A 165 2.10 -5.27 7.77
N GLY A 166 3.33 -5.29 7.26
CA GLY A 166 3.93 -6.41 6.53
C GLY A 166 4.06 -6.24 5.01
N TYR A 167 3.64 -5.12 4.44
CA TYR A 167 3.73 -4.87 3.00
C TYR A 167 5.12 -4.37 2.58
N ASN A 168 5.46 -4.56 1.30
CA ASN A 168 6.65 -3.96 0.71
C ASN A 168 6.31 -2.54 0.22
N VAL A 169 7.11 -1.57 0.62
CA VAL A 169 6.90 -0.14 0.37
C VAL A 169 8.24 0.52 0.06
N PRO A 170 8.26 1.66 -0.66
CA PRO A 170 9.45 2.46 -0.84
C PRO A 170 9.83 3.22 0.45
N GLU A 171 11.11 3.53 0.59
CA GLU A 171 11.57 4.50 1.59
C GLU A 171 11.07 5.90 1.17
N ASN A 172 10.16 6.45 1.97
CA ASN A 172 9.63 7.79 1.78
C ASN A 172 10.01 8.63 2.99
N VAL A 173 10.69 9.75 2.76
CA VAL A 173 11.12 10.66 3.82
C VAL A 173 10.79 12.10 3.48
N ILE A 174 10.53 12.91 4.51
CA ILE A 174 10.37 14.35 4.36
C ILE A 174 11.73 15.00 4.16
N VAL A 175 11.87 15.75 3.07
CA VAL A 175 13.04 16.58 2.78
C VAL A 175 12.68 18.06 2.73
N SER A 176 13.68 18.90 2.97
CA SER A 176 13.61 20.34 2.77
C SER A 176 14.82 20.77 1.94
N PHE A 177 14.61 21.58 0.91
CA PHE A 177 15.68 22.05 0.02
C PHE A 177 15.34 23.42 -0.57
N ARG A 178 16.33 24.14 -1.06
CA ARG A 178 16.21 25.39 -1.81
C ARG A 178 16.44 25.15 -3.28
N ARG A 179 16.02 26.10 -4.11
CA ARG A 179 16.25 26.06 -5.56
C ARG A 179 17.72 25.86 -5.93
N ASP A 180 18.65 26.42 -5.16
CA ASP A 180 20.10 26.35 -5.38
C ASP A 180 20.71 25.00 -5.01
N ASP A 181 19.96 24.15 -4.29
CA ASP A 181 20.33 22.76 -4.02
C ASP A 181 20.09 21.86 -5.24
N LEU A 182 19.45 22.38 -6.30
CA LEU A 182 19.15 21.63 -7.53
C LEU A 182 20.07 22.01 -8.69
N GLU A 183 20.50 20.98 -9.41
CA GLU A 183 21.19 21.09 -10.70
C GLU A 183 20.36 20.38 -11.78
N ILE A 184 20.39 20.86 -13.01
CA ILE A 184 19.78 20.12 -14.12
C ILE A 184 20.78 19.08 -14.60
N GLY A 185 20.39 17.81 -14.52
CA GLY A 185 21.23 16.70 -14.97
C GLY A 185 21.43 16.72 -16.50
N PRO A 186 22.56 16.21 -17.01
CA PRO A 186 22.75 16.06 -18.45
C PRO A 186 21.63 15.23 -19.09
N GLY A 187 21.00 15.76 -20.14
CA GLY A 187 19.92 15.08 -20.85
C GLY A 187 18.61 14.96 -20.05
N ALA A 188 18.44 15.76 -18.99
CA ALA A 188 17.21 15.78 -18.22
C ALA A 188 16.03 16.26 -19.07
N THR A 189 14.92 15.53 -19.03
CA THR A 189 13.78 15.75 -19.92
C THR A 189 12.44 15.65 -19.20
N TYR A 190 11.41 16.21 -19.82
CA TYR A 190 10.02 16.07 -19.43
C TYR A 190 9.17 15.71 -20.66
N GLU A 191 7.92 15.27 -20.43
CA GLU A 191 7.03 14.82 -21.49
C GLU A 191 5.92 15.86 -21.71
N ASP A 192 6.06 16.69 -22.73
CA ASP A 192 5.10 17.71 -23.11
C ASP A 192 3.91 17.06 -23.85
N PRO A 193 2.65 17.39 -23.48
CA PRO A 193 1.47 16.81 -24.14
C PRO A 193 1.39 17.11 -25.65
N VAL A 194 1.96 18.24 -26.10
CA VAL A 194 1.89 18.70 -27.49
C VAL A 194 3.21 18.40 -28.22
N HIS A 195 4.33 18.65 -27.55
CA HIS A 195 5.65 18.63 -28.17
C HIS A 195 6.49 17.38 -27.84
N GLY A 196 5.91 16.40 -27.13
CA GLY A 196 6.60 15.17 -26.76
C GLY A 196 7.78 15.42 -25.80
N LYS A 197 8.88 14.68 -25.96
CA LYS A 197 10.02 14.77 -25.03
C LYS A 197 10.77 16.10 -25.19
N GLN A 198 10.78 16.93 -24.15
CA GLN A 198 11.41 18.24 -24.12
C GLN A 198 12.53 18.30 -23.07
N PRO A 199 13.60 19.09 -23.29
CA PRO A 199 14.65 19.30 -22.30
C PRO A 199 14.15 20.10 -21.10
N ILE A 200 14.66 19.80 -19.91
CA ILE A 200 14.44 20.63 -18.72
C ILE A 200 15.35 21.85 -18.79
N THR A 201 14.77 23.04 -18.73
CA THR A 201 15.49 24.32 -18.61
C THR A 201 15.34 24.91 -17.21
N PRO A 202 16.19 25.87 -16.80
CA PRO A 202 16.03 26.59 -15.54
C PRO A 202 14.63 27.20 -15.40
N GLU A 203 14.10 27.81 -16.47
CA GLU A 203 12.79 28.46 -16.48
C GLU A 203 11.66 27.44 -16.32
N PHE A 204 11.79 26.25 -16.92
CA PHE A 204 10.82 25.17 -16.69
C PHE A 204 10.80 24.74 -15.22
N LEU A 205 11.97 24.55 -14.62
CA LEU A 205 12.07 24.13 -13.23
C LEU A 205 11.51 25.20 -12.28
N ASP A 206 11.78 26.48 -12.55
CA ASP A 206 11.24 27.60 -11.77
C ASP A 206 9.71 27.69 -11.90
N ARG A 207 9.16 27.49 -13.11
CA ARG A 207 7.70 27.40 -13.31
C ARG A 207 7.08 26.22 -12.59
N LEU A 208 7.75 25.07 -12.54
CA LEU A 208 7.28 23.90 -11.80
C LEU A 208 7.23 24.21 -10.30
N LEU A 209 8.31 24.79 -9.75
CA LEU A 209 8.42 25.12 -8.33
C LEU A 209 7.51 26.28 -7.91
N ALA A 210 7.14 27.18 -8.83
CA ALA A 210 6.16 28.23 -8.57
C ALA A 210 4.73 27.69 -8.32
N ARG A 211 4.45 26.43 -8.70
CA ARG A 211 3.12 25.79 -8.56
C ARG A 211 2.98 24.93 -7.30
N VAL A 212 4.01 24.86 -6.46
CA VAL A 212 4.01 24.04 -5.24
C VAL A 212 4.06 24.90 -3.99
N SER A 213 3.71 24.32 -2.85
CA SER A 213 3.82 25.02 -1.57
C SER A 213 5.27 25.39 -1.25
N ARG A 214 5.49 26.67 -0.90
CA ARG A 214 6.79 27.22 -0.52
C ARG A 214 6.73 27.69 0.93
N ARG A 215 7.75 27.36 1.71
CA ARG A 215 7.86 27.79 3.12
C ARG A 215 8.24 29.27 3.24
N PRO A 216 7.97 29.90 4.40
CA PRO A 216 8.36 31.29 4.66
C PRO A 216 9.87 31.56 4.47
N ASP A 217 10.72 30.57 4.77
CA ASP A 217 12.17 30.64 4.60
C ASP A 217 12.63 30.38 3.15
N SER A 218 11.70 30.43 2.20
CA SER A 218 11.93 30.15 0.77
C SER A 218 12.31 28.71 0.42
N SER A 219 12.36 27.78 1.38
CA SER A 219 12.58 26.36 1.12
C SER A 219 11.32 25.65 0.63
N PHE A 220 11.51 24.50 -0.01
CA PHE A 220 10.46 23.61 -0.47
C PHE A 220 10.41 22.36 0.41
N ARG A 221 9.20 22.00 0.84
CA ARG A 221 8.90 20.71 1.45
C ARG A 221 8.59 19.70 0.37
N ALA A 222 9.15 18.50 0.48
CA ALA A 222 8.79 17.40 -0.40
C ALA A 222 8.92 16.04 0.29
N VAL A 223 8.33 15.02 -0.33
CA VAL A 223 8.75 13.62 -0.10
C VAL A 223 9.86 13.30 -1.08
N ALA A 224 10.96 12.74 -0.58
CA ALA A 224 11.90 11.98 -1.37
C ALA A 224 11.56 10.50 -1.25
N SER A 225 11.01 9.93 -2.32
CA SER A 225 10.69 8.51 -2.42
C SER A 225 11.81 7.78 -3.15
N ARG A 226 12.55 6.92 -2.44
CA ARG A 226 13.70 6.20 -3.00
C ARG A 226 13.23 5.21 -4.06
N PHE A 227 13.91 5.18 -5.21
CA PHE A 227 13.62 4.19 -6.23
C PHE A 227 13.90 2.79 -5.71
N LEU A 228 12.92 1.90 -5.88
CA LEU A 228 13.02 0.51 -5.46
C LEU A 228 14.14 -0.22 -6.25
N PRO A 229 14.84 -1.18 -5.62
CA PRO A 229 15.85 -1.97 -6.30
C PRO A 229 15.23 -2.88 -7.35
N GLY A 230 16.05 -3.30 -8.32
CA GLY A 230 15.64 -4.20 -9.40
C GLY A 230 15.02 -3.47 -10.59
N LYS A 231 14.39 -4.23 -11.49
CA LYS A 231 13.79 -3.72 -12.73
C LYS A 231 12.28 -3.57 -12.56
N PRO A 232 11.69 -2.39 -12.85
CA PRO A 232 10.25 -2.20 -12.76
C PRO A 232 9.52 -2.99 -13.85
N LEU A 233 8.52 -3.77 -13.43
CA LEU A 233 7.65 -4.56 -14.31
C LEU A 233 6.26 -3.93 -14.49
N GLY A 234 6.01 -2.78 -13.85
CA GLY A 234 4.75 -2.05 -13.92
C GLY A 234 3.74 -2.47 -12.86
N GLU A 235 2.51 -1.99 -12.98
CA GLU A 235 1.47 -2.18 -11.97
C GLU A 235 1.02 -3.64 -11.87
N TRP A 236 0.59 -4.08 -10.70
CA TRP A 236 -0.16 -5.32 -10.53
C TRP A 236 -1.65 -5.06 -10.30
N LYS A 237 -2.49 -6.01 -10.72
CA LYS A 237 -3.96 -5.90 -10.61
C LYS A 237 -4.43 -6.57 -9.33
N TYR A 238 -5.58 -6.20 -8.78
CA TYR A 238 -6.17 -6.93 -7.64
C TYR A 238 -6.94 -8.21 -8.05
N SER A 239 -6.86 -8.61 -9.32
CA SER A 239 -7.56 -9.77 -9.88
C SER A 239 -6.70 -10.56 -10.87
N GLY A 240 -6.98 -11.86 -10.96
CA GLY A 240 -6.30 -12.78 -11.86
C GLY A 240 -4.89 -13.11 -11.39
N ARG A 241 -4.04 -13.52 -12.33
CA ARG A 241 -2.63 -13.85 -12.07
C ARG A 241 -1.75 -13.20 -13.13
N ARG A 242 -0.50 -12.96 -12.79
CA ARG A 242 0.59 -12.68 -13.71
C ARG A 242 0.99 -13.97 -14.42
N ARG A 243 0.43 -14.22 -15.60
CA ARG A 243 0.57 -15.51 -16.33
C ARG A 243 1.99 -15.82 -16.80
N ASP A 244 2.83 -14.82 -16.95
CA ASP A 244 4.23 -14.93 -17.34
C ASP A 244 5.18 -15.05 -16.13
N ASP A 245 4.64 -15.10 -14.91
CA ASP A 245 5.38 -15.39 -13.69
C ASP A 245 4.96 -16.76 -13.14
N PRO A 246 5.83 -17.79 -13.21
CA PRO A 246 5.50 -19.13 -12.72
C PRO A 246 5.36 -19.21 -11.19
N GLU A 247 5.82 -18.21 -10.44
CA GLU A 247 5.65 -18.14 -8.98
C GLU A 247 4.30 -17.54 -8.56
N ASP A 248 3.62 -16.85 -9.47
CA ASP A 248 2.31 -16.27 -9.18
C ASP A 248 1.17 -17.27 -9.42
N LEU A 249 1.05 -18.19 -8.46
CA LEU A 249 0.14 -19.33 -8.56
C LEU A 249 -1.30 -19.00 -8.15
N ILE A 250 -1.50 -17.95 -7.36
CA ILE A 250 -2.75 -17.69 -6.64
C ILE A 250 -3.42 -16.46 -7.22
N PRO A 251 -4.66 -16.55 -7.74
CA PRO A 251 -5.37 -15.38 -8.19
C PRO A 251 -5.41 -14.30 -7.11
N HIS A 252 -5.06 -13.08 -7.47
CA HIS A 252 -4.81 -11.98 -6.53
C HIS A 252 -6.04 -11.69 -5.67
N GLU A 253 -7.25 -11.81 -6.24
CA GLU A 253 -8.51 -11.64 -5.51
C GLU A 253 -8.79 -12.76 -4.48
N LEU A 254 -7.95 -13.80 -4.43
CA LEU A 254 -8.03 -14.92 -3.49
C LEU A 254 -6.88 -14.92 -2.47
N ARG A 255 -6.02 -13.89 -2.46
CA ARG A 255 -4.92 -13.75 -1.52
C ARG A 255 -5.38 -13.10 -0.21
N ARG A 256 -5.12 -13.74 0.93
CA ARG A 256 -5.46 -13.24 2.28
C ARG A 256 -4.92 -11.83 2.52
N GLU A 257 -3.66 -11.59 2.17
CA GLU A 257 -2.96 -10.31 2.34
C GLU A 257 -3.53 -9.20 1.46
N LEU A 258 -4.16 -9.50 0.32
CA LEU A 258 -4.83 -8.48 -0.51
C LEU A 258 -6.29 -8.26 -0.09
N ARG A 259 -6.97 -9.30 0.39
CA ARG A 259 -8.33 -9.17 0.93
C ARG A 259 -8.35 -8.44 2.29
N GLY A 260 -7.42 -8.81 3.17
CA GLY A 260 -7.25 -8.22 4.50
C GLY A 260 -6.73 -6.79 4.48
N LEU A 261 -6.10 -6.38 3.37
CA LEU A 261 -5.72 -4.98 3.11
C LEU A 261 -6.92 -4.03 3.20
N TRP A 262 -8.15 -4.49 2.94
CA TRP A 262 -9.37 -3.71 3.16
C TRP A 262 -9.47 -3.14 4.58
N THR A 263 -9.15 -3.95 5.61
CA THR A 263 -9.20 -3.50 7.00
C THR A 263 -8.13 -2.45 7.28
N ILE A 264 -6.93 -2.64 6.74
CA ILE A 264 -5.80 -1.73 6.94
C ILE A 264 -6.06 -0.40 6.21
N ASN A 265 -6.58 -0.47 4.98
CA ASN A 265 -6.94 0.70 4.18
C ASN A 265 -8.11 1.47 4.80
N SER A 266 -9.07 0.78 5.41
CA SER A 266 -10.10 1.45 6.21
C SER A 266 -9.52 2.14 7.44
N TRP A 267 -8.47 1.61 8.06
CA TRP A 267 -7.82 2.25 9.19
C TRP A 267 -7.09 3.55 8.78
N VAL A 268 -6.19 3.47 7.80
CA VAL A 268 -5.38 4.61 7.32
C VAL A 268 -6.09 5.46 6.26
N HIS A 269 -7.37 5.19 5.98
CA HIS A 269 -8.18 5.89 5.00
C HIS A 269 -7.51 6.01 3.62
N HIS A 270 -6.97 4.89 3.12
CA HIS A 270 -6.46 4.80 1.75
C HIS A 270 -7.57 4.27 0.86
N ASP A 271 -8.31 5.15 0.17
CA ASP A 271 -9.46 4.76 -0.66
C ASP A 271 -9.13 4.60 -2.15
N ASP A 272 -8.05 5.22 -2.66
CA ASP A 272 -7.51 4.99 -4.00
C ASP A 272 -6.69 3.69 -4.06
N CYS A 273 -7.36 2.56 -3.87
CA CYS A 273 -6.75 1.23 -3.88
C CYS A 273 -6.68 0.65 -5.30
N SER A 274 -6.45 1.49 -6.32
CA SER A 274 -6.40 1.06 -7.72
C SER A 274 -5.05 0.41 -8.07
N ALA A 275 -4.97 -0.27 -9.22
CA ALA A 275 -3.72 -0.87 -9.68
C ALA A 275 -2.59 0.17 -9.83
N ARG A 276 -2.93 1.44 -10.09
CA ARG A 276 -1.99 2.55 -10.25
C ARG A 276 -1.05 2.74 -9.05
N ASN A 277 -1.53 2.42 -7.84
CA ASN A 277 -0.79 2.60 -6.59
C ASN A 277 -0.06 1.31 -6.18
N THR A 278 0.35 0.53 -7.19
CA THR A 278 1.04 -0.75 -7.03
C THR A 278 2.21 -0.86 -8.00
N LEU A 279 3.22 -1.66 -7.65
CA LEU A 279 4.39 -1.86 -8.51
C LEU A 279 5.02 -3.23 -8.32
N ASP A 280 5.16 -3.98 -9.41
CA ASP A 280 5.98 -5.18 -9.50
C ASP A 280 7.44 -4.79 -9.79
N MET A 281 8.37 -5.36 -9.03
CA MET A 281 9.81 -5.24 -9.26
C MET A 281 10.41 -6.62 -9.49
N TRP A 282 11.17 -6.78 -10.56
CA TRP A 282 12.04 -7.94 -10.75
C TRP A 282 13.33 -7.73 -9.95
N VAL A 283 13.54 -8.54 -8.92
CA VAL A 283 14.66 -8.41 -7.99
C VAL A 283 15.52 -9.68 -8.00
N THR A 284 16.81 -9.52 -7.72
CA THR A 284 17.74 -10.65 -7.54
C THR A 284 18.31 -10.60 -6.13
N GLU A 285 18.02 -11.63 -5.33
CA GLU A 285 18.46 -11.73 -3.94
C GLU A 285 18.87 -13.17 -3.63
N GLY A 286 20.01 -13.34 -2.94
CA GLY A 286 20.52 -14.67 -2.59
C GLY A 286 20.77 -15.57 -3.82
N GLY A 287 21.09 -14.98 -4.98
CA GLY A 287 21.28 -15.71 -6.24
C GLY A 287 19.99 -16.15 -6.95
N ARG A 288 18.80 -15.85 -6.41
CA ARG A 288 17.50 -16.12 -7.05
C ARG A 288 16.86 -14.83 -7.51
N SER A 289 16.23 -14.87 -8.69
CA SER A 289 15.44 -13.76 -9.19
C SER A 289 13.95 -14.08 -9.13
N PHE A 290 13.14 -13.10 -8.70
CA PHE A 290 11.70 -13.24 -8.52
C PHE A 290 10.99 -11.88 -8.60
N VAL A 291 9.66 -11.90 -8.75
CA VAL A 291 8.84 -10.68 -8.71
C VAL A 291 8.52 -10.33 -7.27
N ARG A 292 8.81 -9.10 -6.83
CA ARG A 292 8.35 -8.53 -5.56
C ARG A 292 7.26 -7.50 -5.80
N HIS A 293 6.18 -7.63 -5.05
CA HIS A 293 4.99 -6.80 -5.17
C HIS A 293 5.01 -5.70 -4.11
N HIS A 294 4.94 -4.45 -4.55
CA HIS A 294 4.96 -3.28 -3.67
C HIS A 294 3.64 -2.52 -3.73
N LEU A 295 3.27 -1.92 -2.60
CA LEU A 295 2.35 -0.80 -2.55
C LEU A 295 3.18 0.48 -2.68
N ILE A 296 2.68 1.44 -3.46
CA ILE A 296 3.36 2.72 -3.71
C ILE A 296 2.34 3.85 -3.70
N ASP A 297 2.84 5.08 -3.69
CA ASP A 297 2.06 6.31 -3.82
C ASP A 297 1.00 6.51 -2.73
N PHE A 298 1.45 6.93 -1.56
CA PHE A 298 0.61 7.06 -0.37
C PHE A 298 0.09 8.49 -0.15
N SER A 299 0.22 9.34 -1.17
CA SER A 299 -0.26 10.73 -1.15
C SER A 299 -1.79 10.86 -1.15
N GLY A 300 -2.51 9.76 -1.39
CA GLY A 300 -3.97 9.62 -1.26
C GLY A 300 -4.43 8.91 0.03
N CYS A 301 -3.60 8.89 1.07
CA CYS A 301 -3.91 8.26 2.36
C CYS A 301 -4.23 9.29 3.45
N LEU A 302 -4.68 8.81 4.61
CA LEU A 302 -5.07 9.63 5.76
C LEU A 302 -6.16 10.63 5.36
N GLY A 303 -5.94 11.94 5.56
CA GLY A 303 -6.89 12.96 5.11
C GLY A 303 -6.63 13.50 3.70
N ALA A 304 -5.61 13.01 3.00
CA ALA A 304 -5.16 13.51 1.71
C ALA A 304 -5.75 12.74 0.53
N ALA A 305 -6.14 13.46 -0.53
CA ALA A 305 -6.56 12.93 -1.83
C ALA A 305 -5.60 13.44 -2.93
N SER A 306 -4.29 13.24 -2.74
CA SER A 306 -3.20 13.74 -3.59
C SER A 306 -3.07 15.27 -3.64
N ILE A 307 -3.95 15.98 -4.35
CA ILE A 307 -3.86 17.44 -4.55
C ILE A 307 -4.93 18.24 -3.80
N ASP A 308 -5.84 17.54 -3.15
CA ASP A 308 -6.89 18.10 -2.32
C ASP A 308 -7.03 17.21 -1.08
N LYS A 309 -7.80 17.65 -0.09
CA LYS A 309 -8.22 16.78 1.01
C LYS A 309 -9.26 15.77 0.51
N HIS A 310 -9.41 14.68 1.24
CA HIS A 310 -10.53 13.78 1.02
C HIS A 310 -11.87 14.51 1.09
N SER A 311 -12.82 14.08 0.26
CA SER A 311 -14.19 14.57 0.38
C SER A 311 -14.83 13.98 1.64
N TYR A 312 -15.90 14.60 2.14
CA TYR A 312 -16.67 14.03 3.24
C TYR A 312 -17.24 12.64 2.90
N ARG A 313 -17.44 12.34 1.60
CA ARG A 313 -17.94 11.04 1.11
C ARG A 313 -16.88 9.96 1.09
N SER A 314 -15.60 10.33 1.05
CA SER A 314 -14.47 9.40 0.93
C SER A 314 -14.53 8.35 2.05
N GLY A 315 -14.36 7.08 1.70
CA GLY A 315 -14.49 5.99 2.66
C GLY A 315 -15.92 5.52 2.94
N THR A 316 -16.98 6.15 2.38
CA THR A 316 -18.38 5.76 2.63
C THR A 316 -19.13 5.29 1.37
N GLU A 317 -18.74 5.82 0.21
CA GLU A 317 -19.37 5.60 -1.09
C GLU A 317 -18.25 5.42 -2.14
N THR A 318 -18.47 4.56 -3.13
CA THR A 318 -17.60 4.48 -4.32
C THR A 318 -17.92 5.63 -5.26
N LEU A 319 -17.01 5.93 -6.21
CA LEU A 319 -17.19 6.95 -7.27
C LEU A 319 -18.56 6.85 -7.93
N LEU A 320 -18.97 5.64 -8.30
CA LEU A 320 -20.34 5.33 -8.69
C LEU A 320 -20.87 4.23 -7.78
N ASP A 321 -21.74 4.59 -6.84
CA ASP A 321 -22.37 3.66 -5.91
C ASP A 321 -23.84 3.44 -6.28
N TYR A 322 -24.12 2.33 -6.95
CA TYR A 322 -25.47 1.99 -7.39
C TYR A 322 -26.47 1.82 -6.23
N GLY A 323 -26.01 1.38 -5.06
CA GLY A 323 -26.85 1.22 -3.89
C GLY A 323 -27.24 2.57 -3.28
N VAL A 324 -26.30 3.51 -3.25
CA VAL A 324 -26.57 4.91 -2.89
C VAL A 324 -27.50 5.54 -3.91
N ALA A 325 -27.23 5.39 -5.21
CA ALA A 325 -28.07 5.94 -6.27
C ALA A 325 -29.52 5.44 -6.18
N ALA A 326 -29.72 4.12 -6.01
CA ALA A 326 -31.05 3.55 -5.83
C ALA A 326 -31.75 4.05 -4.56
N ARG A 327 -31.02 4.14 -3.43
CA ARG A 327 -31.54 4.70 -2.18
C ARG A 327 -31.96 6.16 -2.37
N SER A 328 -31.13 6.98 -2.99
CA SER A 328 -31.45 8.39 -3.25
C SER A 328 -32.65 8.52 -4.17
N LEU A 329 -32.78 7.68 -5.20
CA LEU A 329 -33.95 7.66 -6.07
C LEU A 329 -35.24 7.32 -5.30
N VAL A 330 -35.24 6.23 -4.52
CA VAL A 330 -36.43 5.78 -3.77
C VAL A 330 -36.81 6.77 -2.66
N THR A 331 -35.83 7.42 -2.05
CA THR A 331 -36.07 8.40 -0.97
C THR A 331 -36.23 9.82 -1.49
N LEU A 332 -36.18 10.05 -2.81
CA LEU A 332 -36.15 11.37 -3.44
C LEU A 332 -35.08 12.30 -2.83
N GLY A 333 -33.96 11.73 -2.36
CA GLY A 333 -32.89 12.47 -1.68
C GLY A 333 -33.20 12.90 -0.24
N LEU A 334 -34.35 12.55 0.33
CA LEU A 334 -34.74 12.98 1.69
C LEU A 334 -34.01 12.24 2.81
N ARG A 335 -33.32 11.13 2.49
CA ARG A 335 -32.54 10.38 3.47
C ARG A 335 -31.08 10.87 3.46
N PRO A 336 -30.63 11.60 4.49
CA PRO A 336 -29.27 12.11 4.53
C PRO A 336 -28.25 10.96 4.60
N SER A 337 -27.13 11.15 3.94
CA SER A 337 -25.97 10.27 4.10
C SER A 337 -25.24 10.59 5.41
N ARG A 338 -24.61 9.57 6.02
CA ARG A 338 -23.91 9.73 7.32
C ARG A 338 -22.83 10.82 7.29
N TRP A 339 -22.15 10.94 6.14
CA TRP A 339 -21.09 11.92 5.94
C TRP A 339 -21.60 13.37 5.92
N GLU A 340 -22.90 13.64 5.83
CA GLU A 340 -23.43 15.01 5.89
C GLU A 340 -23.33 15.63 7.29
N SER A 341 -23.13 14.80 8.32
CA SER A 341 -23.04 15.23 9.72
C SER A 341 -21.62 15.27 10.28
N VAL A 342 -20.62 14.96 9.46
CA VAL A 342 -19.21 14.99 9.88
C VAL A 342 -18.70 16.42 9.93
N VAL A 343 -17.72 16.66 10.81
CA VAL A 343 -17.10 17.97 11.01
C VAL A 343 -15.67 17.89 10.49
N ASP A 344 -15.30 18.86 9.67
CA ASP A 344 -13.93 19.00 9.21
C ASP A 344 -13.01 19.36 10.37
N PRO A 345 -11.80 18.79 10.47
CA PRO A 345 -10.86 19.19 11.51
C PRO A 345 -10.33 20.62 11.37
N ASP A 346 -10.53 21.28 10.23
CA ASP A 346 -9.99 22.61 9.91
C ASP A 346 -8.46 22.68 10.06
N LEU A 347 -7.79 21.56 9.75
CA LEU A 347 -6.33 21.40 9.76
C LEU A 347 -5.86 21.11 8.32
N PRO A 348 -5.43 22.14 7.55
CA PRO A 348 -5.03 21.97 6.16
C PRO A 348 -3.92 20.95 5.95
N SER A 349 -3.00 20.81 6.90
CA SER A 349 -1.92 19.83 6.86
C SER A 349 -2.34 18.38 7.15
N VAL A 350 -3.57 18.16 7.63
CA VAL A 350 -4.13 16.82 7.85
C VAL A 350 -5.06 16.43 6.70
N GLY A 351 -5.83 17.40 6.18
CA GLY A 351 -6.94 17.13 5.28
C GLY A 351 -8.13 16.53 6.03
N PHE A 352 -8.95 15.72 5.36
CA PHE A 352 -10.18 15.17 5.94
C PHE A 352 -10.05 13.68 6.29
N ILE A 353 -9.78 13.41 7.55
CA ILE A 353 -9.91 12.08 8.16
C ILE A 353 -10.47 12.28 9.57
N GLU A 354 -11.41 11.44 9.98
CA GLU A 354 -12.04 11.55 11.29
C GLU A 354 -12.33 10.17 11.89
N SER A 355 -12.51 10.10 13.20
CA SER A 355 -12.70 8.84 13.93
C SER A 355 -14.13 8.64 14.45
N LYS A 356 -14.95 9.69 14.59
CA LYS A 356 -16.26 9.65 15.27
C LYS A 356 -17.33 8.96 14.43
N ALA A 357 -17.48 9.34 13.17
CA ALA A 357 -18.42 8.74 12.23
C ALA A 357 -17.83 7.54 11.46
N PHE A 358 -16.52 7.31 11.57
CA PHE A 358 -15.86 6.14 11.01
C PHE A 358 -16.59 4.83 11.37
N ASP A 359 -17.00 4.11 10.33
CA ASP A 359 -17.67 2.82 10.38
C ASP A 359 -16.72 1.70 9.92
N PRO A 360 -16.19 0.87 10.84
CA PRO A 360 -15.26 -0.22 10.52
C PRO A 360 -15.92 -1.38 9.75
N VAL A 361 -17.23 -1.33 9.49
CA VAL A 361 -17.97 -2.29 8.65
C VAL A 361 -18.27 -1.70 7.28
N GLY A 362 -18.67 -0.43 7.27
CA GLY A 362 -19.20 0.27 6.11
C GLY A 362 -18.15 0.89 5.19
N TRP A 363 -16.85 0.83 5.53
CA TRP A 363 -15.82 1.52 4.74
C TRP A 363 -15.75 1.03 3.28
N ARG A 364 -15.59 1.98 2.35
CA ARG A 364 -15.51 1.71 0.91
C ARG A 364 -14.33 2.43 0.25
N PRO A 365 -13.60 1.77 -0.67
CA PRO A 365 -12.64 2.45 -1.52
C PRO A 365 -13.33 3.38 -2.53
N PHE A 366 -12.57 4.28 -3.15
CA PHE A 366 -13.04 5.16 -4.21
C PHE A 366 -13.52 4.37 -5.43
N LEU A 367 -12.74 3.38 -5.88
CA LEU A 367 -13.14 2.41 -6.90
C LEU A 367 -13.34 1.03 -6.26
N PRO A 368 -14.35 0.24 -6.69
CA PRO A 368 -14.46 -1.16 -6.31
C PRO A 368 -13.14 -1.91 -6.53
N ASN A 369 -12.76 -2.75 -5.57
CA ASN A 369 -11.52 -3.49 -5.62
C ASN A 369 -11.81 -5.00 -5.65
N PRO A 370 -11.34 -5.75 -6.67
CA PRO A 370 -11.63 -7.17 -6.82
C PRO A 370 -11.27 -8.04 -5.62
N ALA A 371 -10.18 -7.76 -4.93
CA ALA A 371 -9.81 -8.50 -3.72
C ALA A 371 -10.76 -8.17 -2.57
N PHE A 372 -11.11 -6.89 -2.40
CA PHE A 372 -12.02 -6.47 -1.34
C PHE A 372 -13.43 -7.04 -1.55
N ASP A 373 -13.89 -7.18 -2.79
CA ASP A 373 -15.18 -7.78 -3.13
C ASP A 373 -15.30 -9.25 -2.72
N GLU A 374 -14.17 -9.96 -2.63
CA GLU A 374 -14.10 -11.37 -2.28
C GLU A 374 -13.80 -11.61 -0.79
N ARG A 375 -13.62 -10.53 0.01
CA ARG A 375 -13.28 -10.63 1.43
C ARG A 375 -14.32 -11.41 2.24
N THR A 376 -13.83 -12.27 3.12
CA THR A 376 -14.59 -13.01 4.12
C THR A 376 -14.37 -12.40 5.51
N ARG A 377 -15.08 -12.91 6.52
CA ARG A 377 -14.86 -12.47 7.91
C ARG A 377 -13.46 -12.87 8.41
N GLY A 378 -12.89 -13.97 7.90
CA GLY A 378 -11.52 -14.39 8.21
C GLY A 378 -10.51 -13.36 7.73
N ASP A 379 -10.65 -12.89 6.49
CA ASP A 379 -9.79 -11.85 5.90
C ASP A 379 -9.83 -10.55 6.72
N ILE A 380 -11.03 -10.11 7.12
CA ILE A 380 -11.21 -8.88 7.89
C ILE A 380 -10.59 -9.01 9.28
N ARG A 381 -10.81 -10.15 9.97
CA ARG A 381 -10.21 -10.43 11.29
C ARG A 381 -8.70 -10.53 11.23
N TRP A 382 -8.16 -11.08 10.15
CA TRP A 382 -6.72 -11.12 9.92
C TRP A 382 -6.14 -9.72 9.84
N GLY A 383 -6.73 -8.83 9.03
CA GLY A 383 -6.30 -7.43 8.97
C GLY A 383 -6.52 -6.68 10.29
N ALA A 384 -7.61 -6.97 11.00
CA ALA A 384 -7.91 -6.34 12.30
C ALA A 384 -6.89 -6.70 13.37
N ARG A 385 -6.33 -7.93 13.37
CA ARG A 385 -5.24 -8.31 14.28
C ARG A 385 -3.95 -7.54 14.01
N ILE A 386 -3.64 -7.28 12.76
CA ILE A 386 -2.49 -6.44 12.38
C ILE A 386 -2.71 -5.02 12.90
N VAL A 387 -3.87 -4.42 12.61
CA VAL A 387 -4.23 -3.07 13.07
C VAL A 387 -4.18 -2.98 14.59
N ALA A 388 -4.79 -3.93 15.31
CA ALA A 388 -4.81 -3.96 16.77
C ALA A 388 -3.42 -4.13 17.41
N ALA A 389 -2.43 -4.64 16.67
CA ALA A 389 -1.06 -4.82 17.18
C ALA A 389 -0.23 -3.52 17.15
N PHE A 390 -0.69 -2.47 16.48
CA PHE A 390 -0.05 -1.16 16.57
C PHE A 390 -0.30 -0.56 17.96
N THR A 391 0.76 -0.33 18.72
CA THR A 391 0.67 0.45 19.97
C THR A 391 0.52 1.93 19.66
N ASP A 392 0.06 2.72 20.64
CA ASP A 392 -0.01 4.18 20.52
C ASP A 392 1.38 4.78 20.22
N GLU A 393 2.43 4.16 20.73
CA GLU A 393 3.83 4.54 20.46
C GLU A 393 4.21 4.34 18.99
N HIS A 394 3.83 3.21 18.38
CA HIS A 394 4.02 2.99 16.95
C HIS A 394 3.29 4.06 16.12
N ILE A 395 2.02 4.32 16.44
CA ILE A 395 1.21 5.30 15.73
C ILE A 395 1.84 6.69 15.83
N ARG A 396 2.18 7.12 17.06
CA ARG A 396 2.83 8.41 17.30
C ARG A 396 4.16 8.50 16.57
N ALA A 397 5.02 7.49 16.66
CA ALA A 397 6.32 7.49 16.00
C ALA A 397 6.21 7.61 14.48
N ALA A 398 5.24 6.92 13.85
CA ALA A 398 4.98 7.06 12.41
C ALA A 398 4.50 8.49 12.08
N VAL A 399 3.54 9.03 12.84
CA VAL A 399 3.02 10.40 12.65
C VAL A 399 4.14 11.45 12.77
N MET A 400 5.07 11.28 13.71
CA MET A 400 6.20 12.19 13.87
C MET A 400 7.13 12.24 12.65
N GLN A 401 7.24 11.16 11.88
CA GLN A 401 8.00 11.18 10.61
C GLN A 401 7.33 12.04 9.54
N GLY A 402 6.03 12.30 9.68
CA GLY A 402 5.32 13.31 8.91
C GLY A 402 5.81 14.74 9.15
N ARG A 403 6.61 15.02 10.20
CA ARG A 403 7.22 16.35 10.46
C ARG A 403 6.26 17.51 10.28
N TYR A 404 5.05 17.40 10.84
CA TYR A 404 4.07 18.48 10.81
C TYR A 404 4.56 19.65 11.65
N SER A 405 4.40 20.86 11.13
CA SER A 405 4.78 22.11 11.79
C SER A 405 3.79 22.52 12.89
N ASP A 406 2.50 22.25 12.68
CA ASP A 406 1.45 22.48 13.68
C ASP A 406 1.33 21.27 14.63
N PRO A 407 1.61 21.40 15.94
CA PRO A 407 1.46 20.30 16.88
C PRO A 407 0.01 19.78 16.99
N ARG A 408 -1.01 20.61 16.69
CA ARG A 408 -2.41 20.19 16.66
C ARG A 408 -2.66 19.14 15.59
N ALA A 409 -1.95 19.21 14.45
CA ALA A 409 -2.03 18.21 13.40
C ALA A 409 -1.50 16.85 13.86
N VAL A 410 -0.38 16.84 14.60
CA VAL A 410 0.19 15.63 15.19
C VAL A 410 -0.80 15.01 16.17
N ASP A 411 -1.28 15.78 17.13
CA ASP A 411 -2.17 15.27 18.19
C ASP A 411 -3.50 14.77 17.61
N TYR A 412 -4.07 15.52 16.65
CA TYR A 412 -5.30 15.11 15.98
C TYR A 412 -5.12 13.80 15.20
N LEU A 413 -4.05 13.67 14.42
CA LEU A 413 -3.83 12.49 13.59
C LEU A 413 -3.51 11.25 14.42
N VAL A 414 -2.70 11.38 15.48
CA VAL A 414 -2.44 10.28 16.43
C VAL A 414 -3.73 9.82 17.09
N LYS A 415 -4.51 10.75 17.66
CA LYS A 415 -5.80 10.45 18.29
C LYS A 415 -6.73 9.75 17.31
N THR A 416 -6.86 10.28 16.10
CA THR A 416 -7.76 9.74 15.08
C THR A 416 -7.37 8.31 14.68
N LEU A 417 -6.09 8.03 14.47
CA LEU A 417 -5.61 6.69 14.14
C LEU A 417 -5.77 5.70 15.31
N VAL A 418 -5.53 6.13 16.56
CA VAL A 418 -5.78 5.32 17.76
C VAL A 418 -7.27 4.97 17.88
N GLU A 419 -8.16 5.96 17.80
CA GLU A 419 -9.60 5.72 17.93
C GLU A 419 -10.15 4.84 16.79
N ARG A 420 -9.66 5.01 15.56
CA ARG A 420 -10.02 4.14 14.42
C ARG A 420 -9.50 2.71 14.63
N ARG A 421 -8.27 2.54 15.13
CA ARG A 421 -7.70 1.22 15.49
C ARG A 421 -8.60 0.52 16.51
N ASP A 422 -8.97 1.22 17.58
CA ASP A 422 -9.74 0.67 18.68
C ASP A 422 -11.16 0.30 18.25
N LYS A 423 -11.78 1.10 17.37
CA LYS A 423 -13.06 0.74 16.73
C LYS A 423 -12.97 -0.52 15.87
N ILE A 424 -11.90 -0.69 15.10
CA ILE A 424 -11.67 -1.90 14.29
C ILE A 424 -11.49 -3.11 15.21
N ALA A 425 -10.63 -3.00 16.23
CA ALA A 425 -10.38 -4.06 17.19
C ALA A 425 -11.67 -4.45 17.92
N GLY A 426 -12.39 -3.46 18.47
CA GLY A 426 -13.67 -3.65 19.13
C GLY A 426 -14.71 -4.34 18.26
N ARG A 427 -14.80 -3.95 16.97
CA ARG A 427 -15.81 -4.50 16.07
C ARG A 427 -15.51 -5.94 15.63
N TRP A 428 -14.24 -6.24 15.38
CA TRP A 428 -13.86 -7.47 14.67
C TRP A 428 -13.17 -8.51 15.55
N LEU A 429 -12.66 -8.12 16.72
CA LEU A 429 -11.95 -9.00 17.64
C LEU A 429 -12.71 -9.26 18.96
N SER A 430 -13.67 -8.40 19.37
CA SER A 430 -14.39 -8.53 20.66
C SER A 430 -15.52 -9.56 20.68
N ALA A 431 -15.62 -10.44 19.68
CA ALA A 431 -16.47 -11.64 19.75
C ALA A 431 -15.58 -12.88 19.57
N PRO A 432 -15.78 -13.95 20.34
CA PRO A 432 -15.17 -15.22 20.00
C PRO A 432 -15.65 -15.58 18.59
N GLY A 433 -14.72 -15.67 17.64
CA GLY A 433 -14.98 -16.39 16.40
C GLY A 433 -15.44 -17.80 16.76
N PRO A 434 -16.15 -18.52 15.87
CA PRO A 434 -16.50 -19.92 16.15
C PRO A 434 -15.22 -20.63 16.58
N SER A 435 -15.21 -21.09 17.82
CA SER A 435 -14.11 -21.76 18.46
C SER A 435 -13.62 -22.86 17.52
N ALA A 436 -12.32 -22.91 17.28
CA ALA A 436 -11.66 -24.15 16.88
C ALA A 436 -12.25 -25.24 17.77
N LYS A 437 -12.98 -26.17 17.16
CA LYS A 437 -13.55 -27.30 17.89
C LYS A 437 -12.41 -27.93 18.68
N ALA A 438 -12.64 -28.06 19.98
CA ALA A 438 -11.85 -28.89 20.85
C ALA A 438 -11.61 -30.23 20.17
N ILE A 439 -10.35 -30.52 19.84
CA ILE A 439 -9.88 -31.89 19.63
C ILE A 439 -9.20 -32.24 20.94
N ARG A 440 -9.92 -33.03 21.75
CA ARG A 440 -9.30 -33.92 22.73
C ARG A 440 -8.69 -35.09 21.99
#